data_AF-A0A2Z3XA14-F1
#
_entry.id   AF-A0A2Z3XA14-F1
#
_cell.length_a   1.000
_cell.length_b   1.000
_cell.length_c   1.000
_cell.angle_alpha   90.00
_cell.angle_beta   90.00
_cell.angle_gamma   90.00
#
_symmetry.space_group_name_H-M   'P 1'
#
loop_
_entity.id
_entity.type
_entity.pdbx_description
1 polymer ?
#
loop_
_entity_poly.entity_id
_entity_poly.type
_entity_poly.pdbx_seq_one_letter_code
_entity_poly.pdbx_strand_id
1 'polypeptide(L)'
;MTALNKQALRQLATDAHELGIIKRYTKGIEANKRFVAIATPLTVLALLDELEAAESKCRELAADNQRAMDSLKQADAAVKLAHEKFSALADENMALKSGHYNGMVLPETPATDAFLAEVRAGALPAEVMAAIQKVARIRLDLNDFDGDNRGIIDCLGEAEESLIEIVNKFAAQLRKGAAL
;
A
#
# COMPACT_ATOMS: atom_id res chain seq x y z
N MET A 1 -34.61 -8.86 42.75
CA MET A 1 -34.39 -7.45 43.15
C MET A 1 -35.17 -6.59 42.16
N THR A 2 -36.15 -5.82 42.63
CA THR A 2 -36.80 -4.79 41.80
C THR A 2 -35.72 -3.85 41.29
N ALA A 3 -35.62 -3.66 39.96
CA ALA A 3 -34.65 -2.75 39.38
C ALA A 3 -34.85 -1.36 40.00
N LEU A 4 -33.83 -0.87 40.70
CA LEU A 4 -33.90 0.43 41.34
C LEU A 4 -34.13 1.50 40.27
N ASN A 5 -35.24 2.24 40.36
CA ASN A 5 -35.51 3.32 39.42
C ASN A 5 -34.64 4.54 39.76
N LYS A 6 -33.42 4.54 39.22
CA LYS A 6 -32.40 5.58 39.47
C LYS A 6 -32.85 6.97 39.04
N GLN A 7 -33.63 7.08 37.97
CA GLN A 7 -34.09 8.38 37.47
C GLN A 7 -35.18 8.96 38.38
N ALA A 8 -36.12 8.14 38.85
CA ALA A 8 -37.12 8.56 39.83
C ALA A 8 -36.47 8.94 41.16
N LEU A 9 -35.48 8.16 41.63
CA LEU A 9 -34.74 8.49 42.85
C LEU A 9 -33.98 9.81 42.73
N ARG A 10 -33.33 10.07 41.58
CA ARG A 10 -32.67 11.35 41.29
C ARG A 10 -33.65 12.52 41.33
N GLN A 11 -34.80 12.38 40.66
CA GLN A 11 -35.81 13.45 40.65
C GLN A 11 -36.31 13.76 42.06
N LEU A 12 -36.62 12.74 42.85
CA LEU A 12 -37.08 12.92 44.23
C LEU A 12 -36.01 13.52 45.15
N ALA A 13 -34.73 13.16 44.94
CA ALA A 13 -33.62 13.77 45.67
C ALA A 13 -33.47 15.26 45.35
N THR A 14 -33.58 15.61 44.06
CA THR A 14 -33.55 17.00 43.60
C THR A 14 -34.73 17.79 44.15
N ASP A 15 -35.96 17.27 44.02
CA ASP A 15 -37.17 17.92 44.55
C ASP A 15 -37.08 18.14 46.07
N ALA A 16 -36.59 17.14 46.82
CA ALA A 16 -36.39 17.25 48.26
C ALA A 16 -35.29 18.26 48.62
N HIS A 17 -34.23 18.35 47.83
CA HIS A 17 -33.15 19.32 48.02
C HIS A 17 -33.63 20.76 47.75
N GLU A 18 -34.28 20.98 46.62
CA GLU A 18 -34.74 22.31 46.17
C GLU A 18 -35.88 22.83 47.05
N LEU A 19 -36.90 21.99 47.34
CA LEU A 19 -38.07 22.41 48.12
C LEU A 19 -37.84 22.31 49.63
N GLY A 20 -36.86 21.52 50.07
CA GLY A 20 -36.52 21.32 51.48
C GLY A 20 -35.88 22.54 52.14
N ILE A 21 -35.34 23.48 51.36
CA ILE A 21 -34.86 24.78 51.85
C ILE A 21 -36.04 25.60 52.40
N ILE A 22 -37.26 25.39 51.87
CA ILE A 22 -38.48 26.10 52.25
C ILE A 22 -39.28 25.23 53.25
N LYS A 23 -38.69 24.93 54.42
CA LYS A 23 -39.24 24.01 55.45
C LYS A 23 -40.64 24.35 55.97
N ARG A 24 -41.15 25.57 55.73
CA ARG A 24 -42.48 26.04 56.17
C ARG A 24 -43.63 25.73 55.19
N TYR A 25 -43.34 25.20 54.00
CA TYR A 25 -44.36 24.98 52.97
C TYR A 25 -44.72 23.49 52.81
N THR A 26 -46.01 23.21 52.68
CA THR A 26 -46.59 21.85 52.56
C THR A 26 -45.92 21.02 51.46
N LYS A 27 -45.55 21.68 50.34
CA LYS A 27 -44.87 21.05 49.20
C LYS A 27 -43.47 20.50 49.55
N GLY A 28 -42.68 21.22 50.36
CA GLY A 28 -41.35 20.78 50.77
C GLY A 28 -41.40 19.59 51.74
N ILE A 29 -42.37 19.59 52.65
CA ILE A 29 -42.63 18.45 53.55
C ILE A 29 -42.99 17.20 52.74
N GLU A 30 -43.84 17.35 51.73
CA GLU A 30 -44.28 16.23 50.90
C GLU A 30 -43.18 15.69 49.98
N ALA A 31 -42.36 16.58 49.38
CA ALA A 31 -41.18 16.18 48.61
C ALA A 31 -40.19 15.37 49.47
N ASN A 32 -39.89 15.85 50.67
CA ASN A 32 -39.00 15.15 51.60
C ASN A 32 -39.59 13.80 52.05
N LYS A 33 -40.90 13.73 52.29
CA LYS A 33 -41.60 12.48 52.63
C LYS A 33 -41.51 11.45 51.50
N ARG A 34 -41.68 11.87 50.24
CA ARG A 34 -41.57 11.00 49.06
C ARG A 34 -40.15 10.48 48.86
N PHE A 35 -39.14 11.32 49.09
CA PHE A 35 -37.74 10.91 49.03
C PHE A 35 -37.39 9.88 50.11
N VAL A 36 -37.73 10.17 51.39
CA VAL A 36 -37.46 9.26 52.53
C VAL A 36 -38.14 7.90 52.37
N ALA A 37 -39.34 7.86 51.80
CA ALA A 37 -40.05 6.61 51.54
C ALA A 37 -39.30 5.66 50.59
N ILE A 38 -38.48 6.20 49.69
CA ILE A 38 -37.71 5.43 48.70
C ILE A 38 -36.25 5.28 49.14
N ALA A 39 -35.68 6.23 49.88
CA ALA A 39 -34.34 6.19 50.46
C ALA A 39 -34.26 5.25 51.69
N THR A 40 -34.70 4.00 51.52
CA THR A 40 -34.63 2.96 52.54
C THR A 40 -33.21 2.38 52.67
N PRO A 41 -32.86 1.72 53.79
CA PRO A 41 -31.56 1.04 53.92
C PRO A 41 -31.28 0.05 52.79
N LEU A 42 -32.31 -0.64 52.28
CA LEU A 42 -32.18 -1.55 51.13
C LEU A 42 -31.79 -0.83 49.85
N THR A 43 -32.33 0.36 49.61
CA THR A 43 -31.97 1.21 48.46
C THR A 43 -30.53 1.67 48.56
N VAL A 44 -30.06 2.02 49.75
CA VAL A 44 -28.67 2.44 49.97
C VAL A 44 -27.71 1.29 49.72
N LEU A 45 -28.01 0.09 50.25
CA LEU A 45 -27.19 -1.10 49.99
C LEU A 45 -27.12 -1.44 48.50
N ALA A 46 -28.27 -1.42 47.80
CA ALA A 46 -28.29 -1.66 46.36
C ALA A 46 -27.44 -0.65 45.57
N LEU A 47 -27.42 0.63 45.97
CA LEU A 47 -26.56 1.65 45.35
C LEU A 47 -25.07 1.43 45.65
N LEU A 48 -24.74 0.96 46.86
CA LEU A 48 -23.36 0.64 47.24
C LEU A 48 -22.85 -0.58 46.47
N ASP A 49 -23.63 -1.66 46.39
CA ASP A 49 -23.28 -2.85 45.62
C ASP A 49 -23.03 -2.52 44.14
N GLU A 50 -23.89 -1.68 43.55
CA GLU A 50 -23.72 -1.22 42.16
C GLU A 50 -22.50 -0.31 41.99
N LEU A 51 -22.18 0.52 42.99
CA LEU A 51 -21.00 1.38 42.96
C LEU A 51 -19.72 0.53 43.02
N GLU A 52 -19.65 -0.44 43.92
CA GLU A 52 -18.55 -1.39 44.02
C GLU A 52 -18.37 -2.20 42.72
N ALA A 53 -19.47 -2.68 42.14
CA ALA A 53 -19.44 -3.38 40.85
C ALA A 53 -18.94 -2.49 39.71
N ALA A 54 -19.37 -1.22 39.67
CA ALA A 54 -18.93 -0.26 38.66
C ALA A 54 -17.44 0.10 38.85
N GLU A 55 -16.99 0.30 40.08
CA GLU A 55 -15.58 0.54 40.39
C GLU A 55 -14.70 -0.65 40.01
N SER A 56 -15.15 -1.88 40.30
CA SER A 56 -14.45 -3.10 39.88
C SER A 56 -14.27 -3.15 38.37
N LYS A 57 -15.35 -2.90 37.61
CA LYS A 57 -15.30 -2.86 36.15
C LYS A 57 -14.39 -1.75 35.61
N CYS A 58 -14.40 -0.58 36.23
CA CYS A 58 -13.49 0.51 35.87
C CYS A 58 -12.03 0.14 36.10
N ARG A 59 -11.72 -0.55 37.21
CA ARG A 59 -10.35 -1.03 37.51
C ARG A 59 -9.90 -2.08 36.49
N GLU A 60 -10.77 -3.02 36.13
CA GLU A 60 -10.50 -4.02 35.09
C GLU A 60 -10.23 -3.38 33.74
N LEU A 61 -11.10 -2.47 33.28
CA LEU A 61 -10.92 -1.76 32.02
C LEU A 61 -9.65 -0.90 32.01
N ALA A 62 -9.30 -0.28 33.15
CA ALA A 62 -8.05 0.46 33.27
C ALA A 62 -6.82 -0.46 33.16
N ALA A 63 -6.87 -1.64 33.79
CA ALA A 63 -5.80 -2.63 33.71
C ALA A 63 -5.64 -3.19 32.27
N ASP A 64 -6.74 -3.50 31.59
CA ASP A 64 -6.70 -3.99 30.22
C ASP A 64 -6.24 -2.93 29.23
N ASN A 65 -6.68 -1.68 29.39
CA ASN A 65 -6.17 -0.56 28.60
C ASN A 65 -4.66 -0.37 28.80
N GLN A 66 -4.16 -0.52 30.02
CA GLN A 66 -2.73 -0.44 30.30
C GLN A 66 -1.97 -1.58 29.59
N ARG A 67 -2.47 -2.82 29.67
CA ARG A 67 -1.87 -3.97 28.96
C ARG A 67 -1.86 -3.77 27.44
N ALA A 68 -2.95 -3.23 26.89
CA ALA A 68 -3.05 -2.92 25.47
C ALA A 68 -2.02 -1.86 25.05
N MET A 69 -1.86 -0.78 25.84
CA MET A 69 -0.84 0.25 25.60
C MET A 69 0.58 -0.33 25.63
N ASP A 70 0.89 -1.21 26.58
CA ASP A 70 2.21 -1.82 26.68
C ASP A 70 2.48 -2.78 25.52
N SER A 71 1.45 -3.50 25.06
CA SER A 71 1.54 -4.37 23.88
C SER A 71 1.77 -3.57 22.59
N LEU A 72 1.09 -2.43 22.44
CA LEU A 72 1.30 -1.51 21.31
C LEU A 72 2.71 -0.94 21.29
N LYS A 73 3.26 -0.56 22.46
CA LYS A 73 4.66 -0.10 22.55
C LYS A 73 5.65 -1.18 22.14
N GLN A 74 5.41 -2.43 22.54
CA GLN A 74 6.26 -3.56 22.13
C GLN A 74 6.17 -3.80 20.62
N ALA A 75 4.98 -3.71 20.04
CA ALA A 75 4.78 -3.82 18.60
C ALA A 75 5.51 -2.69 17.84
N ASP A 76 5.39 -1.45 18.30
CA ASP A 76 6.10 -0.29 17.70
C ASP A 76 7.62 -0.47 17.76
N ALA A 77 8.16 -0.95 18.88
CA ALA A 77 9.58 -1.26 19.01
C ALA A 77 10.03 -2.38 18.06
N ALA A 78 9.22 -3.43 17.91
CA ALA A 78 9.51 -4.52 16.97
C ALA A 78 9.50 -4.05 15.51
N VAL A 79 8.55 -3.17 15.14
CA VAL A 79 8.47 -2.59 13.79
C VAL A 79 9.68 -1.71 13.50
N LYS A 80 10.10 -0.86 14.46
CA LYS A 80 11.32 -0.04 14.31
C LYS A 80 12.56 -0.91 14.12
N LEU A 81 12.72 -1.94 14.96
CA LEU A 81 13.85 -2.87 14.85
C LEU A 81 13.84 -3.61 13.50
N ALA A 82 12.67 -4.05 13.03
CA ALA A 82 12.55 -4.68 11.72
C ALA A 82 12.93 -3.70 10.60
N HIS A 83 12.47 -2.46 10.66
CA HIS A 83 12.82 -1.43 9.69
C HIS A 83 14.33 -1.16 9.64
N GLU A 84 14.97 -1.03 10.80
CA GLU A 84 16.44 -0.89 10.91
C GLU A 84 17.17 -2.07 10.27
N LYS A 85 16.75 -3.31 10.57
CA LYS A 85 17.35 -4.52 9.99
C LYS A 85 17.17 -4.60 8.47
N PHE A 86 15.98 -4.28 7.97
CA PHE A 86 15.72 -4.28 6.53
C PHE A 86 16.49 -3.15 5.82
N SER A 87 16.64 -1.99 6.45
CA SER A 87 17.48 -0.91 5.93
C SER A 87 18.94 -1.35 5.83
N ALA A 88 19.49 -1.94 6.90
CA ALA A 88 20.87 -2.43 6.91
C ALA A 88 21.11 -3.54 5.86
N LEU A 89 20.14 -4.46 5.70
CA LEU A 89 20.20 -5.48 4.65
C LEU A 89 20.10 -4.89 3.24
N ALA A 90 19.35 -3.80 3.04
CA ALA A 90 19.30 -3.12 1.75
C ALA A 90 20.66 -2.49 1.41
N ASP A 91 21.31 -1.87 2.39
CA ASP A 91 22.66 -1.30 2.24
C ASP A 91 23.70 -2.40 1.95
N GLU A 92 23.64 -3.54 2.65
CA GLU A 92 24.51 -4.70 2.40
C GLU A 92 24.28 -5.28 1.00
N ASN A 93 23.03 -5.42 0.56
CA ASN A 93 22.71 -5.88 -0.79
C ASN A 93 23.23 -4.92 -1.88
N MET A 94 23.20 -3.61 -1.63
CA MET A 94 23.77 -2.61 -2.54
C MET A 94 25.30 -2.71 -2.60
N ALA A 95 25.96 -2.91 -1.45
CA ALA A 95 27.40 -3.13 -1.38
C ALA A 95 27.84 -4.45 -2.05
N LEU A 96 27.06 -5.52 -1.91
CA LEU A 96 27.31 -6.78 -2.59
C LEU A 96 27.13 -6.66 -4.10
N LYS A 97 26.11 -5.93 -4.58
CA LYS A 97 25.94 -5.66 -6.02
C LYS A 97 27.12 -4.87 -6.58
N SER A 98 27.56 -3.80 -5.91
CA SER A 98 28.72 -3.01 -6.39
C SER A 98 30.03 -3.81 -6.33
N GLY A 99 30.20 -4.68 -5.31
CA GLY A 99 31.33 -5.60 -5.21
C GLY A 99 31.34 -6.68 -6.29
N HIS A 100 30.16 -7.19 -6.68
CA HIS A 100 30.04 -8.14 -7.79
C HIS A 100 30.41 -7.50 -9.13
N TYR A 101 30.07 -6.22 -9.35
CA TYR A 101 30.46 -5.49 -10.56
C TYR A 101 31.94 -5.03 -10.56
N ASN A 102 32.56 -4.81 -9.40
CA ASN A 102 34.00 -4.50 -9.32
C ASN A 102 34.91 -5.75 -9.30
N GLY A 103 34.36 -6.93 -9.02
CA GLY A 103 35.09 -8.22 -9.01
C GLY A 103 34.83 -9.12 -10.22
N MET A 104 33.66 -9.00 -10.88
CA MET A 104 33.46 -9.50 -12.24
C MET A 104 33.89 -8.44 -13.24
N VAL A 105 35.20 -8.26 -13.38
CA VAL A 105 35.70 -8.27 -14.75
C VAL A 105 35.46 -9.71 -15.19
N LEU A 106 34.33 -9.97 -15.85
CA LEU A 106 34.24 -11.13 -16.74
C LEU A 106 35.56 -11.11 -17.50
N PRO A 107 36.41 -12.15 -17.43
CA PRO A 107 37.61 -12.14 -18.23
C PRO A 107 37.11 -11.87 -19.65
N GLU A 108 37.49 -10.73 -20.23
CA GLU A 108 37.28 -10.47 -21.65
C GLU A 108 38.14 -11.51 -22.35
N THR A 109 37.57 -12.70 -22.49
CA THR A 109 38.19 -13.76 -23.26
C THR A 109 38.19 -13.23 -24.69
N PRO A 110 39.35 -13.14 -25.36
CA PRO A 110 39.42 -12.68 -26.74
C PRO A 110 38.45 -13.44 -27.66
N ALA A 111 38.10 -14.68 -27.28
CA ALA A 111 37.13 -15.52 -27.98
C ALA A 111 35.68 -14.99 -27.92
N THR A 112 35.22 -14.46 -26.78
CA THR A 112 33.84 -13.99 -26.64
C THR A 112 33.64 -12.64 -27.33
N ASP A 113 34.62 -11.73 -27.24
CA ASP A 113 34.57 -10.46 -27.96
C ASP A 113 34.81 -10.62 -29.46
N ALA A 114 35.68 -11.54 -29.89
CA ALA A 114 35.82 -11.88 -31.31
C ALA A 114 34.52 -12.50 -31.86
N PHE A 115 33.87 -13.40 -31.12
CA PHE A 115 32.58 -13.99 -31.51
C PHE A 115 31.48 -12.93 -31.54
N LEU A 116 31.38 -12.05 -30.56
CA LEU A 116 30.39 -10.96 -30.57
C LEU A 116 30.70 -9.88 -31.61
N ALA A 117 31.97 -9.65 -31.95
CA ALA A 117 32.38 -8.78 -33.05
C ALA A 117 32.08 -9.41 -34.41
N GLU A 118 32.25 -10.72 -34.55
CA GLU A 118 31.89 -11.50 -35.75
C GLU A 118 30.37 -11.59 -35.93
N VAL A 119 29.63 -11.83 -34.85
CA VAL A 119 28.16 -11.77 -34.84
C VAL A 119 27.68 -10.35 -35.14
N ARG A 120 28.33 -9.30 -34.63
CA ARG A 120 27.99 -7.89 -34.98
C ARG A 120 28.37 -7.52 -36.41
N ALA A 121 29.50 -8.01 -36.91
CA ALA A 121 29.93 -7.82 -38.30
C ALA A 121 29.09 -8.65 -39.29
N GLY A 122 28.48 -9.75 -38.83
CA GLY A 122 27.63 -10.65 -39.60
C GLY A 122 26.12 -10.50 -39.38
N ALA A 123 25.66 -9.65 -38.45
CA ALA A 123 24.26 -9.62 -38.02
C ALA A 123 23.31 -9.23 -39.15
N LEU A 124 23.63 -8.18 -39.92
CA LEU A 124 22.86 -7.75 -41.09
C LEU A 124 23.78 -7.04 -42.09
N PRO A 125 23.85 -7.45 -43.36
CA PRO A 125 24.56 -6.74 -44.41
C PRO A 125 24.09 -5.28 -44.50
N ALA A 126 25.00 -4.38 -44.86
CA ALA A 126 24.69 -2.96 -45.04
C ALA A 126 23.52 -2.74 -46.02
N GLU A 127 23.38 -3.62 -47.01
CA GLU A 127 22.29 -3.63 -48.00
C GLU A 127 20.92 -3.91 -47.36
N VAL A 128 20.84 -4.87 -46.43
CA VAL A 128 19.60 -5.18 -45.70
C VAL A 128 19.24 -4.00 -44.78
N MET A 129 20.23 -3.43 -44.09
CA MET A 129 20.02 -2.26 -43.23
C MET A 129 19.56 -1.02 -44.02
N ALA A 130 20.17 -0.76 -45.18
CA ALA A 130 19.79 0.35 -46.04
C ALA A 130 18.36 0.19 -46.58
N ALA A 131 17.96 -1.03 -46.95
CA ALA A 131 16.60 -1.33 -47.39
C ALA A 131 15.56 -1.12 -46.27
N ILE A 132 15.86 -1.59 -45.05
CA ILE A 132 14.99 -1.37 -43.87
C ILE A 132 14.85 0.13 -43.58
N GLN A 133 15.95 0.87 -43.61
CA GLN A 133 15.94 2.32 -43.39
C GLN A 133 15.14 3.06 -44.47
N LYS A 134 15.21 2.64 -45.73
CA LYS A 134 14.44 3.22 -46.83
C LYS A 134 12.93 3.02 -46.63
N VAL A 135 12.50 1.81 -46.29
CA VAL A 135 11.09 1.51 -45.99
C VAL A 135 10.62 2.30 -44.78
N ALA A 136 11.40 2.33 -43.70
CA ALA A 136 11.06 3.07 -42.48
C ALA A 136 10.90 4.58 -42.74
N ARG A 137 11.75 5.16 -43.60
CA ARG A 137 11.68 6.58 -43.96
C ARG A 137 10.44 6.90 -44.79
N ILE A 138 10.14 6.10 -45.82
CA ILE A 138 8.95 6.31 -46.66
C ILE A 138 7.66 6.12 -45.83
N ARG A 139 7.66 5.18 -44.87
CA ARG A 139 6.53 4.97 -43.95
C ARG A 139 6.31 6.15 -43.02
N LEU A 140 7.38 6.80 -42.56
CA LEU A 140 7.28 8.03 -41.78
C LEU A 140 6.70 9.17 -42.64
N ASP A 141 7.22 9.35 -43.85
CA ASP A 141 6.73 10.35 -44.79
C ASP A 141 5.25 10.12 -45.16
N LEU A 142 4.80 8.86 -45.25
CA LEU A 142 3.38 8.50 -45.47
C LEU A 142 2.48 8.88 -44.30
N ASN A 143 2.96 8.73 -43.05
CA ASN A 143 2.17 9.01 -41.85
C ASN A 143 2.00 10.52 -41.60
N ASP A 144 2.96 11.33 -42.04
CA ASP A 144 2.98 12.79 -41.82
C ASP A 144 2.38 13.59 -43.01
N PHE A 145 1.93 12.92 -44.08
CA PHE A 145 1.44 13.57 -45.31
C PHE A 145 -0.10 13.66 -45.37
N ASP A 146 -0.63 14.89 -45.37
CA ASP A 146 -2.08 15.20 -45.36
C ASP A 146 -2.69 15.38 -46.79
N GLY A 147 -2.00 14.90 -47.83
CA GLY A 147 -2.38 15.06 -49.25
C GLY A 147 -2.73 13.75 -49.97
N ASP A 148 -2.84 13.79 -51.31
CA ASP A 148 -3.02 12.57 -52.12
C ASP A 148 -1.79 11.68 -52.03
N ASN A 149 -1.93 10.55 -51.32
CA ASN A 149 -0.84 9.67 -50.94
C ASN A 149 -0.59 8.52 -51.92
N ARG A 150 -1.32 8.46 -53.05
CA ARG A 150 -1.21 7.38 -54.04
C ARG A 150 0.24 7.15 -54.51
N GLY A 151 0.96 8.21 -54.84
CA GLY A 151 2.36 8.10 -55.26
C GLY A 151 3.34 7.67 -54.17
N ILE A 152 3.05 7.98 -52.89
CA ILE A 152 3.88 7.54 -51.75
C ILE A 152 3.60 6.06 -51.43
N ILE A 153 2.34 5.64 -51.54
CA ILE A 153 1.94 4.24 -51.39
C ILE A 153 2.61 3.37 -52.46
N ASP A 154 2.60 3.80 -53.72
CA ASP A 154 3.28 3.06 -54.81
C ASP A 154 4.80 2.97 -54.55
N CYS A 155 5.43 4.10 -54.19
CA CYS A 155 6.86 4.13 -53.81
C CYS A 155 7.18 3.22 -52.60
N LEU A 156 6.25 3.11 -51.65
CA LEU A 156 6.41 2.25 -50.48
C LEU A 156 6.29 0.77 -50.88
N GLY A 157 5.34 0.43 -51.75
CA GLY A 157 5.19 -0.93 -52.29
C GLY A 157 6.47 -1.40 -52.98
N GLU A 158 7.05 -0.57 -53.85
CA GLU A 158 8.32 -0.88 -54.52
C GLU A 158 9.49 -1.05 -53.52
N ALA A 159 9.53 -0.22 -52.47
CA ALA A 159 10.57 -0.32 -51.44
C ALA A 159 10.41 -1.58 -50.56
N GLU A 160 9.16 -1.96 -50.24
CA GLU A 160 8.85 -3.18 -49.50
C GLU A 160 9.19 -4.44 -50.32
N GLU A 161 8.87 -4.46 -51.62
CA GLU A 161 9.27 -5.55 -52.54
C GLU A 161 10.79 -5.70 -52.63
N SER A 162 11.51 -4.59 -52.78
CA SER A 162 12.98 -4.57 -52.81
C SER A 162 13.59 -5.08 -51.50
N LEU A 163 13.00 -4.71 -50.35
CA LEU A 163 13.42 -5.21 -49.03
C LEU A 163 13.24 -6.73 -48.92
N ILE A 164 12.08 -7.26 -49.37
CA ILE A 164 11.80 -8.70 -49.37
C ILE A 164 12.82 -9.45 -50.23
N GLU A 165 13.17 -8.94 -51.41
CA GLU A 165 14.17 -9.56 -52.28
C GLU A 165 15.55 -9.62 -51.61
N ILE A 166 16.00 -8.50 -51.03
CA ILE A 166 17.30 -8.39 -50.36
C ILE A 166 17.37 -9.31 -49.14
N VAL A 167 16.32 -9.37 -48.32
CA VAL A 167 16.24 -10.27 -47.16
C VAL A 167 16.23 -11.73 -47.58
N ASN A 168 15.50 -12.09 -48.64
CA ASN A 168 15.48 -13.46 -49.17
C ASN A 168 16.84 -13.88 -49.73
N LYS A 169 17.54 -12.97 -50.42
CA LYS A 169 18.90 -13.20 -50.92
C LYS A 169 19.88 -13.42 -49.76
N PHE A 170 19.78 -12.60 -48.70
CA PHE A 170 20.60 -12.77 -47.50
C PHE A 170 20.28 -14.09 -46.77
N ALA A 171 19.01 -14.44 -46.61
CA ALA A 171 18.60 -15.72 -46.01
C ALA A 171 19.10 -16.93 -46.84
N ALA A 172 19.10 -16.83 -48.17
CA ALA A 172 19.66 -17.86 -49.04
C ALA A 172 21.19 -17.95 -48.93
N GLN A 173 21.89 -16.84 -48.72
CA GLN A 173 23.34 -16.82 -48.46
C GLN A 173 23.68 -17.48 -47.11
N LEU A 174 22.92 -17.19 -46.05
CA LEU A 174 23.09 -17.84 -44.75
C LEU A 174 22.89 -19.37 -44.83
N ARG A 175 21.88 -19.82 -45.59
CA ARG A 175 21.65 -21.27 -45.81
C ARG A 175 22.78 -21.95 -46.57
N LYS A 176 23.48 -21.24 -47.46
CA LYS A 176 24.64 -21.76 -48.20
C LYS A 176 25.92 -21.75 -47.37
N GLY A 177 26.08 -20.77 -46.48
CA GLY A 177 27.21 -20.67 -45.55
C GLY A 177 27.18 -21.69 -44.41
N ALA A 178 25.99 -22.21 -44.06
CA ALA A 178 25.81 -23.23 -43.03
C ALA A 178 26.07 -24.69 -43.50
N ALA A 179 26.53 -24.90 -44.74
CA ALA A 179 26.77 -26.22 -45.34
C ALA A 179 28.26 -26.61 -45.45
N LEU A 180 29.11 -26.04 -44.59
CA LEU A 180 30.49 -26.49 -44.31
C LEU A 180 30.61 -27.01 -42.87
#